data_AF-A0A7C1SSZ9-F1
#
_entry.id   AF-A0A7C1SSZ9-F1
#
_cell.length_a   1.000
_cell.length_b   1.000
_cell.length_c   1.000
_cell.angle_alpha   90.00
_cell.angle_beta   90.00
_cell.angle_gamma   90.00
#
_symmetry.space_group_name_H-M   'P 1'
#
loop_
_entity.id
_entity.type
_entity.pdbx_description
1 polymer ?
#
loop_
_entity_poly.entity_id
_entity_poly.type
_entity_poly.pdbx_seq_one_letter_code
_entity_poly.pdbx_strand_id
1 'polypeptide(L)'
;MKLWKLVIVCLCLAGVVAFWPPTESAQGRTLIENLQTLTLSAVDATPLDGTSASRTFLASDRLDIYTIFLTEGADAVEVIGYSTGSDTADDTALINIYGYSRTGPAFKILDATTFTLGTAVAPDSGLYAGVASGTDLHSTTVGTADSIDNGIVKVSFDTVGLKYLYFEPETFTGITNFIIQVRQYGFLER
;
A
#
# COMPACT_ATOMS: atom_id res chain seq x y z
N MET A 1 41.25 61.25 -3.73
CA MET A 1 41.22 59.84 -3.28
C MET A 1 39.81 59.31 -3.53
N LYS A 2 39.70 58.21 -4.27
CA LYS A 2 38.52 57.78 -5.02
C LYS A 2 37.62 56.88 -4.17
N LEU A 3 36.35 57.28 -4.02
CA LEU A 3 35.32 56.65 -3.19
C LEU A 3 34.30 55.90 -4.07
N TRP A 4 34.76 55.03 -4.97
CA TRP A 4 33.95 54.51 -6.09
C TRP A 4 34.15 53.00 -6.36
N LYS A 5 34.24 52.17 -5.30
CA LYS A 5 34.29 50.70 -5.46
C LYS A 5 33.68 49.98 -4.26
N LEU A 6 32.36 50.07 -4.05
CA LEU A 6 31.65 49.07 -3.23
C LEU A 6 30.12 49.08 -3.39
N VAL A 7 29.61 49.10 -4.61
CA VAL A 7 28.23 48.72 -4.91
C VAL A 7 28.27 48.07 -6.30
N ILE A 8 27.49 47.02 -6.54
CA ILE A 8 27.47 46.13 -7.72
C ILE A 8 28.17 44.77 -7.47
N VAL A 9 27.68 44.02 -6.47
CA VAL A 9 27.65 42.54 -6.48
C VAL A 9 26.35 42.06 -5.81
N CYS A 10 25.20 42.54 -6.27
CA CYS A 10 23.89 42.07 -5.79
C CYS A 10 22.83 41.96 -6.90
N LEU A 11 23.25 41.77 -8.16
CA LEU A 11 22.33 41.82 -9.30
C LEU A 11 22.59 40.77 -10.39
N CYS A 12 23.09 39.59 -10.00
CA CYS A 12 23.14 38.40 -10.87
C CYS A 12 22.57 37.14 -10.19
N LEU A 13 21.84 37.29 -9.08
CA LEU A 13 21.08 36.23 -8.40
C LEU A 13 19.56 36.40 -8.60
N ALA A 14 19.14 37.14 -9.63
CA ALA A 14 17.85 36.91 -10.28
C ALA A 14 18.03 35.70 -11.21
N GLY A 15 18.37 34.57 -10.59
CA GLY A 15 18.46 33.29 -11.26
C GLY A 15 17.09 32.97 -11.82
N VAL A 16 17.05 32.79 -13.13
CA VAL A 16 16.30 31.74 -13.81
C VAL A 16 15.04 31.37 -13.03
N VAL A 17 14.01 32.20 -13.16
CA VAL A 17 12.64 31.73 -12.94
C VAL A 17 12.41 30.73 -14.06
N ALA A 18 12.78 29.48 -13.78
CA ALA A 18 12.42 28.34 -14.59
C ALA A 18 10.90 28.38 -14.68
N PHE A 19 10.40 28.86 -15.81
CA PHE A 19 9.09 28.50 -16.32
C PHE A 19 9.15 27.00 -16.60
N TRP A 20 9.07 26.20 -15.54
CA TRP A 20 8.49 24.88 -15.70
C TRP A 20 7.06 25.13 -16.17
N PRO A 21 6.64 24.63 -17.34
CA PRO A 21 5.23 24.53 -17.59
C PRO A 21 4.62 23.79 -16.40
N PRO A 22 3.40 24.14 -15.95
CA PRO A 22 2.70 23.27 -15.02
C PRO A 22 2.76 21.89 -15.66
N THR A 23 3.36 20.93 -14.97
CA THR A 23 3.07 19.54 -15.21
C THR A 23 1.57 19.46 -15.05
N GLU A 24 0.87 19.45 -16.17
CA GLU A 24 -0.52 19.01 -16.23
C GLU A 24 -0.48 17.64 -15.57
N SER A 25 -0.88 17.58 -14.29
CA SER A 25 -1.18 16.31 -13.67
C SER A 25 -2.29 15.75 -14.54
N ALA A 26 -1.98 14.71 -15.31
CA ALA A 26 -2.96 14.03 -16.12
C ALA A 26 -4.13 13.67 -15.21
N GLN A 27 -5.22 14.43 -15.33
CA GLN A 27 -6.50 14.07 -14.76
C GLN A 27 -6.93 12.77 -15.41
N GLY A 28 -7.27 11.78 -14.60
CA GLY A 28 -8.18 10.72 -15.05
C GLY A 28 -7.74 9.29 -14.84
N ARG A 29 -7.04 8.92 -13.75
CA ARG A 29 -7.23 7.56 -13.23
C ARG A 29 -8.68 7.44 -12.80
N THR A 30 -9.47 6.69 -13.57
CA THR A 30 -10.86 6.41 -13.23
C THR A 30 -10.85 5.26 -12.23
N LEU A 31 -11.71 5.30 -11.21
CA LEU A 31 -11.92 4.14 -10.36
C LEU A 31 -12.42 3.01 -11.26
N ILE A 32 -11.63 1.95 -11.43
CA ILE A 32 -12.16 0.67 -11.90
C ILE A 32 -12.79 0.07 -10.66
N GLU A 33 -14.11 0.24 -10.49
CA GLU A 33 -14.90 -0.20 -9.33
C GLU A 33 -14.93 -1.73 -9.19
N ASN A 34 -13.77 -2.36 -9.02
CA ASN A 34 -13.67 -3.73 -8.59
C ASN A 34 -13.06 -3.75 -7.20
N LEU A 35 -13.95 -3.87 -6.23
CA LEU A 35 -13.59 -4.06 -4.85
C LEU A 35 -13.45 -5.56 -4.59
N GLN A 36 -12.22 -5.99 -4.32
CA GLN A 36 -11.95 -7.38 -3.97
C GLN A 36 -11.60 -7.48 -2.49
N THR A 37 -12.10 -8.52 -1.84
CA THR A 37 -11.91 -8.74 -0.41
C THR A 37 -11.33 -10.12 -0.19
N LEU A 38 -10.33 -10.20 0.68
CA LEU A 38 -9.66 -11.42 1.10
C LEU A 38 -9.69 -11.50 2.63
N THR A 39 -10.11 -12.63 3.17
CA THR A 39 -10.06 -12.89 4.61
C THR A 39 -8.89 -13.81 4.91
N LEU A 40 -7.99 -13.35 5.78
CA LEU A 40 -6.88 -14.12 6.33
C LEU A 40 -7.23 -14.51 7.77
N SER A 41 -7.12 -15.78 8.14
CA SER A 41 -7.36 -16.21 9.52
C SER A 41 -6.05 -16.28 10.32
N ALA A 42 -6.13 -16.11 11.63
CA ALA A 42 -4.98 -16.27 12.50
C ALA A 42 -4.39 -17.69 12.51
N VAL A 43 -5.21 -18.70 12.18
CA VAL A 43 -4.75 -20.10 12.04
C VAL A 43 -3.84 -20.26 10.83
N ASP A 44 -4.04 -19.42 9.81
CA ASP A 44 -3.23 -19.39 8.60
C ASP A 44 -1.96 -18.53 8.74
N ALA A 45 -1.86 -17.72 9.81
CA ALA A 45 -0.73 -16.84 10.09
C ALA A 45 0.45 -17.61 10.70
N THR A 46 0.90 -18.63 9.96
CA THR A 46 2.19 -19.28 10.13
C THR A 46 2.88 -19.24 8.76
N PRO A 47 4.14 -18.77 8.66
CA PRO A 47 4.86 -18.76 7.39
C PRO A 47 4.85 -20.18 6.80
N LEU A 48 4.53 -20.31 5.51
CA LEU A 48 4.40 -21.62 4.86
C LEU A 48 5.69 -22.45 4.90
N ASP A 49 6.84 -21.81 5.13
CA ASP A 49 8.16 -22.42 5.22
C ASP A 49 8.68 -22.58 6.66
N GLY A 50 7.97 -22.07 7.68
CA GLY A 50 8.43 -22.04 9.07
C GLY A 50 9.67 -21.18 9.32
N THR A 51 10.08 -20.34 8.36
CA THR A 51 11.27 -19.48 8.44
C THR A 51 10.95 -18.09 7.87
N SER A 52 10.58 -17.16 8.73
CA SER A 52 10.07 -15.81 8.40
C SER A 52 11.12 -14.80 7.89
N ALA A 53 12.05 -15.20 7.01
CA ALA A 53 12.93 -14.22 6.38
C ALA A 53 13.35 -14.59 4.96
N SER A 54 12.90 -13.78 4.00
CA SER A 54 13.59 -13.53 2.73
C SER A 54 13.85 -14.75 1.83
N ARG A 55 12.80 -15.52 1.48
CA ARG A 55 12.88 -16.48 0.37
C ARG A 55 12.43 -15.89 -0.96
N THR A 56 13.00 -16.40 -2.05
CA THR A 56 12.54 -16.09 -3.42
C THR A 56 11.29 -16.90 -3.72
N PHE A 57 10.15 -16.23 -3.91
CA PHE A 57 8.89 -16.91 -4.24
C PHE A 57 8.78 -17.27 -5.72
N LEU A 58 8.40 -18.51 -5.99
CA LEU A 58 8.06 -18.97 -7.32
C LEU A 58 6.55 -18.83 -7.55
N ALA A 59 6.13 -18.79 -8.82
CA ALA A 59 4.71 -18.76 -9.16
C ALA A 59 3.95 -19.99 -8.61
N SER A 60 4.62 -21.13 -8.42
CA SER A 60 4.05 -22.36 -7.85
C SER A 60 3.82 -22.31 -6.34
N ASP A 61 4.47 -21.38 -5.62
CA ASP A 61 4.29 -21.23 -4.17
C ASP A 61 2.99 -20.48 -3.83
N ARG A 62 2.33 -19.91 -4.83
CA ARG A 62 1.12 -19.13 -4.65
C ARG A 62 -0.06 -20.04 -4.31
N LEU A 63 -0.63 -19.83 -3.13
CA LEU A 63 -1.91 -20.41 -2.77
C LEU A 63 -3.03 -19.52 -3.30
N ASP A 64 -3.92 -20.09 -4.12
CA ASP A 64 -5.01 -19.34 -4.73
C ASP A 64 -5.95 -18.69 -3.69
N ILE A 65 -6.04 -19.27 -2.48
CA ILE A 65 -6.85 -18.74 -1.37
C ILE A 65 -6.34 -17.41 -0.81
N TYR A 66 -5.06 -17.05 -1.01
CA TYR A 66 -4.50 -15.77 -0.57
C TYR A 66 -4.17 -14.84 -1.75
N THR A 67 -4.81 -15.08 -2.89
CA THR A 67 -4.51 -14.39 -4.14
C THR A 67 -5.68 -13.54 -4.59
N ILE A 68 -5.38 -12.33 -5.02
CA ILE A 68 -6.30 -11.39 -5.66
C ILE A 68 -5.89 -11.20 -7.12
N PHE A 69 -6.86 -11.27 -8.03
CA PHE A 69 -6.63 -11.09 -9.47
C PHE A 69 -6.79 -9.62 -9.87
N LEU A 70 -5.75 -9.09 -10.51
CA LEU A 70 -5.77 -7.73 -11.04
C LEU A 70 -6.43 -7.68 -12.42
N THR A 71 -7.35 -6.74 -12.57
CA THR A 71 -8.01 -6.44 -13.83
C THR A 71 -6.97 -5.96 -14.85
N GLU A 72 -7.16 -6.27 -16.13
CA GLU A 72 -6.16 -5.98 -17.18
C GLU A 72 -5.85 -4.49 -17.34
N GLY A 73 -6.81 -3.60 -17.08
CA GLY A 73 -6.60 -2.15 -17.10
C GLY A 73 -6.18 -1.51 -15.77
N ALA A 74 -5.93 -2.31 -14.72
CA ALA A 74 -5.53 -1.77 -13.42
C ALA A 74 -4.05 -1.30 -13.45
N ASP A 75 -3.82 -0.02 -13.16
CA ASP A 75 -2.48 0.60 -13.13
C ASP A 75 -2.04 0.98 -11.71
N ALA A 76 -2.95 0.96 -10.73
CA ALA A 76 -2.64 1.10 -9.33
C ALA A 76 -3.67 0.41 -8.44
N VAL A 77 -3.29 0.15 -7.19
CA VAL A 77 -4.21 -0.34 -6.17
C VAL A 77 -4.08 0.43 -4.86
N GLU A 78 -5.16 0.44 -4.10
CA GLU A 78 -5.16 0.75 -2.66
C GLU A 78 -5.51 -0.51 -1.89
N VAL A 79 -4.71 -0.81 -0.87
CA VAL A 79 -4.91 -1.90 0.09
C VAL A 79 -5.33 -1.30 1.43
N ILE A 80 -6.44 -1.81 1.97
CA ILE A 80 -7.00 -1.41 3.26
C ILE A 80 -7.17 -2.67 4.11
N GLY A 81 -6.67 -2.64 5.34
CA GLY A 81 -6.80 -3.74 6.29
C GLY A 81 -7.79 -3.41 7.41
N TYR A 82 -8.60 -4.39 7.81
CA TYR A 82 -9.47 -4.30 8.98
C TYR A 82 -9.74 -5.66 9.62
N SER A 83 -10.23 -5.67 10.85
CA SER A 83 -10.49 -6.88 11.64
C SER A 83 -11.97 -7.24 11.74
N THR A 84 -12.29 -8.29 12.49
CA THR A 84 -13.67 -8.62 12.90
C THR A 84 -14.00 -8.05 14.28
N GLY A 85 -15.30 -7.93 14.62
CA GLY A 85 -15.78 -7.21 15.80
C GLY A 85 -15.38 -7.69 17.20
N SER A 86 -14.56 -8.75 17.31
CA SER A 86 -14.00 -9.22 18.59
C SER A 86 -12.62 -8.64 18.92
N ASP A 87 -11.93 -8.09 17.92
CA ASP A 87 -10.52 -7.71 18.02
C ASP A 87 -10.39 -6.27 18.56
N THR A 88 -9.24 -5.92 19.15
CA THR A 88 -9.03 -4.67 19.90
C THR A 88 -8.03 -3.72 19.24
N ALA A 89 -8.06 -2.45 19.62
CA ALA A 89 -7.04 -1.50 19.17
C ALA A 89 -5.64 -1.97 19.61
N ASP A 90 -4.63 -1.63 18.83
CA ASP A 90 -3.23 -2.07 18.97
C ASP A 90 -2.96 -3.55 18.65
N ASP A 91 -3.97 -4.37 18.39
CA ASP A 91 -3.76 -5.71 17.82
C ASP A 91 -3.13 -5.60 16.42
N THR A 92 -2.33 -6.59 16.04
CA THR A 92 -1.47 -6.49 14.85
C THR A 92 -1.59 -7.68 13.90
N ALA A 93 -1.55 -7.40 12.61
CA ALA A 93 -1.37 -8.39 11.55
C ALA A 93 -0.07 -8.11 10.78
N LEU A 94 0.85 -9.07 10.77
CA LEU A 94 2.06 -9.03 9.96
C LEU A 94 1.83 -9.77 8.64
N ILE A 95 1.96 -9.06 7.51
CA ILE A 95 1.63 -9.57 6.17
C ILE A 95 2.71 -9.11 5.17
N ASN A 96 3.13 -10.02 4.30
CA ASN A 96 3.90 -9.66 3.10
C ASN A 96 2.97 -9.53 1.89
N ILE A 97 3.28 -8.58 1.00
CA ILE A 97 2.55 -8.43 -0.27
C ILE A 97 3.51 -8.67 -1.43
N TYR A 98 3.14 -9.61 -2.30
CA TYR A 98 3.87 -9.94 -3.52
C TYR A 98 3.00 -9.68 -4.75
N GLY A 99 3.63 -9.16 -5.80
CA GLY A 99 3.07 -9.05 -7.14
C GLY A 99 3.59 -10.15 -8.04
N TYR A 100 2.72 -10.71 -8.90
CA TYR A 100 3.12 -11.68 -9.92
C TYR A 100 2.65 -11.22 -11.28
N SER A 101 3.51 -11.31 -12.28
CA SER A 101 3.06 -11.31 -13.67
C SER A 101 2.37 -12.65 -14.02
N ARG A 102 1.83 -12.79 -15.22
CA ARG A 102 1.09 -14.01 -15.61
C ARG A 102 1.93 -15.29 -15.53
N THR A 103 3.22 -15.20 -15.85
CA THR A 103 4.13 -16.36 -15.94
C THR A 103 5.51 -16.09 -15.33
N GLY A 104 5.74 -14.92 -14.74
CA GLY A 104 7.04 -14.53 -14.19
C GLY A 104 7.16 -14.76 -12.69
N PRO A 105 8.37 -14.52 -12.14
CA PRO A 105 8.64 -14.67 -10.72
C PRO A 105 7.86 -13.66 -9.89
N ALA A 106 7.74 -13.95 -8.59
CA ALA A 106 7.18 -13.01 -7.63
C ALA A 106 8.07 -11.77 -7.49
N PHE A 107 7.43 -10.63 -7.30
CA PHE A 107 8.05 -9.38 -6.97
C PHE A 107 7.55 -8.95 -5.58
N LYS A 108 8.46 -8.73 -4.64
CA LYS A 108 8.05 -8.29 -3.30
C LYS A 108 7.72 -6.80 -3.33
N ILE A 109 6.48 -6.47 -2.99
CA ILE A 109 5.98 -5.08 -2.96
C ILE A 109 6.19 -4.50 -1.57
N LEU A 110 5.80 -5.27 -0.56
CA LEU A 110 5.89 -4.94 0.86
C LEU A 110 6.47 -6.11 1.64
N ASP A 111 7.51 -5.83 2.42
CA ASP A 111 8.17 -6.82 3.29
C ASP A 111 7.85 -6.54 4.76
N ALA A 112 7.48 -7.60 5.48
CA ALA A 112 7.12 -7.62 6.89
C ALA A 112 6.22 -6.42 7.28
N THR A 113 5.13 -6.21 6.53
CA THR A 113 4.25 -5.07 6.80
C THR A 113 3.30 -5.39 7.94
N THR A 114 3.49 -4.69 9.05
CA THR A 114 2.61 -4.71 10.21
C THR A 114 1.47 -3.73 10.00
N PHE A 115 0.25 -4.23 10.01
CA PHE A 115 -0.96 -3.45 10.18
C PHE A 115 -1.35 -3.47 11.65
N THR A 116 -1.45 -2.30 12.28
CA THR A 116 -1.91 -2.14 13.66
C THR A 116 -3.32 -1.57 13.67
N LEU A 117 -4.24 -2.24 14.39
CA LEU A 117 -5.63 -1.81 14.50
C LEU A 117 -5.73 -0.48 15.26
N GLY A 118 -6.49 0.45 14.70
CA GLY A 118 -6.80 1.72 15.32
C GLY A 118 -8.15 1.67 16.06
N THR A 119 -8.81 2.81 16.15
CA THR A 119 -10.11 2.96 16.82
C THR A 119 -11.28 3.13 15.85
N ALA A 120 -11.00 3.33 14.55
CA ALA A 120 -12.03 3.51 13.53
C ALA A 120 -12.79 2.19 13.29
N VAL A 121 -14.12 2.25 13.35
CA VAL A 121 -15.00 1.08 13.22
C VAL A 121 -15.23 0.73 11.75
N ALA A 122 -15.04 -0.54 11.40
CA ALA A 122 -15.27 -1.11 10.08
C ALA A 122 -16.73 -1.63 9.92
N PRO A 123 -17.20 -1.94 8.70
CA PRO A 123 -18.58 -2.36 8.44
C PRO A 123 -19.05 -3.55 9.28
N ASP A 124 -18.15 -4.48 9.59
CA ASP A 124 -18.44 -5.71 10.34
C ASP A 124 -18.25 -5.55 11.85
N SER A 125 -18.34 -4.30 12.34
CA SER A 125 -18.09 -3.91 13.74
C SER A 125 -16.65 -4.17 14.22
N GLY A 126 -15.74 -4.58 13.33
CA GLY A 126 -14.31 -4.66 13.60
C GLY A 126 -13.63 -3.30 13.55
N LEU A 127 -12.30 -3.31 13.54
CA LEU A 127 -11.49 -2.10 13.54
C LEU A 127 -10.67 -2.01 12.27
N TYR A 128 -10.60 -0.82 11.68
CA TYR A 128 -9.65 -0.54 10.62
C TYR A 128 -8.23 -0.48 11.17
N ALA A 129 -7.25 -0.87 10.34
CA ALA A 129 -5.86 -0.56 10.61
C ALA A 129 -5.67 0.97 10.65
N GLY A 130 -5.09 1.48 11.73
CA GLY A 130 -4.74 2.89 11.87
C GLY A 130 -3.30 3.18 11.45
N VAL A 131 -2.44 2.15 11.48
CA VAL A 131 -1.01 2.25 11.13
C VAL A 131 -0.62 1.07 10.25
N ALA A 132 0.19 1.33 9.22
CA ALA A 132 0.87 0.32 8.43
C ALA A 132 2.36 0.66 8.38
N SER A 133 3.21 -0.26 8.84
CA SER A 133 4.66 -0.09 8.90
C SER A 133 5.37 -1.33 8.39
N GLY A 134 6.38 -1.18 7.55
CA GLY A 134 7.15 -2.29 7.00
C GLY A 134 8.35 -1.79 6.21
N THR A 135 9.10 -2.72 5.61
CA THR A 135 10.13 -2.33 4.65
C THR A 135 9.48 -2.15 3.29
N ASP A 136 9.31 -0.90 2.92
CA ASP A 136 8.74 -0.51 1.64
C ASP A 136 9.80 -0.57 0.54
N LEU A 137 9.44 -1.19 -0.59
CA LEU A 137 10.26 -1.19 -1.79
C LEU A 137 9.59 -0.39 -2.93
N HIS A 138 8.26 -0.35 -3.00
CA HIS A 138 7.50 0.11 -4.17
C HIS A 138 6.10 0.69 -3.87
N SER A 139 5.85 1.19 -2.66
CA SER A 139 4.53 1.63 -2.22
C SER A 139 4.50 3.07 -1.66
N THR A 140 3.32 3.51 -1.27
CA THR A 140 3.06 4.78 -0.60
C THR A 140 1.95 4.55 0.41
N THR A 141 2.26 4.83 1.68
CA THR A 141 1.29 4.71 2.76
C THR A 141 0.65 6.06 3.05
N VAL A 142 -0.68 6.10 3.05
CA VAL A 142 -1.48 7.30 3.31
C VAL A 142 -2.42 7.04 4.49
N GLY A 143 -2.28 7.84 5.55
CA GLY A 143 -3.22 7.87 6.67
C GLY A 143 -4.27 8.95 6.48
N THR A 144 -5.52 8.64 6.82
CA THR A 144 -6.63 9.61 6.87
C THR A 144 -7.35 9.46 8.20
N ALA A 145 -7.62 10.55 8.91
CA ALA A 145 -8.32 10.53 10.19
C ALA A 145 -9.50 11.51 10.22
N ASP A 146 -10.50 11.21 11.05
CA ASP A 146 -11.61 12.12 11.35
C ASP A 146 -11.21 13.18 12.40
N SER A 147 -12.17 14.03 12.80
CA SER A 147 -11.93 15.12 13.74
C SER A 147 -11.64 14.70 15.19
N ILE A 148 -11.75 13.41 15.50
CA ILE A 148 -11.47 12.83 16.83
C ILE A 148 -10.35 11.78 16.75
N ASP A 149 -9.51 11.87 15.72
CA ASP A 149 -8.35 11.01 15.47
C ASP A 149 -8.67 9.52 15.21
N ASN A 150 -9.91 9.17 14.81
CA ASN A 150 -10.16 7.84 14.27
C ASN A 150 -9.56 7.74 12.86
N GLY A 151 -8.39 7.11 12.79
CA GLY A 151 -7.61 6.95 11.57
C GLY A 151 -7.86 5.65 10.84
N ILE A 152 -7.75 5.71 9.51
CA ILE A 152 -7.60 4.57 8.62
C ILE A 152 -6.31 4.76 7.84
N VAL A 153 -5.51 3.70 7.73
CA VAL A 153 -4.34 3.65 6.87
C VAL A 153 -4.67 2.94 5.55
N LYS A 154 -4.12 3.45 4.46
CA LYS A 154 -4.18 2.82 3.14
C LYS A 154 -2.77 2.68 2.60
N VAL A 155 -2.47 1.55 1.97
CA VAL A 155 -1.21 1.36 1.26
C VAL A 155 -1.49 1.30 -0.23
N SER A 156 -0.83 2.17 -1.00
CA SER A 156 -1.01 2.27 -2.45
C SER A 156 0.26 1.89 -3.18
N PHE A 157 0.15 1.23 -4.33
CA PHE A 157 1.29 0.95 -5.19
C PHE A 157 0.83 0.78 -6.65
N ASP A 158 1.79 0.94 -7.56
CA ASP A 158 1.59 0.76 -9.00
C ASP A 158 1.53 -0.74 -9.34
N THR A 159 0.65 -1.12 -10.28
CA THR A 159 0.45 -2.52 -10.69
C THR A 159 0.91 -2.82 -12.11
N VAL A 160 1.64 -1.93 -12.77
CA VAL A 160 2.17 -2.12 -14.12
C VAL A 160 3.01 -3.41 -14.18
N GLY A 161 2.61 -4.32 -15.08
CA GLY A 161 3.26 -5.61 -15.28
C GLY A 161 2.83 -6.71 -14.28
N LEU A 162 1.96 -6.40 -13.33
CA LEU A 162 1.40 -7.35 -12.39
C LEU A 162 0.02 -7.85 -12.85
N LYS A 163 -0.28 -9.10 -12.50
CA LYS A 163 -1.56 -9.75 -12.77
C LYS A 163 -2.20 -10.34 -11.53
N TYR A 164 -1.41 -10.63 -10.51
CA TYR A 164 -1.88 -11.17 -9.25
C TYR A 164 -1.19 -10.45 -8.09
N LEU A 165 -1.94 -10.27 -7.01
CA LEU A 165 -1.42 -9.92 -5.70
C LEU A 165 -1.56 -11.14 -4.80
N TYR A 166 -0.50 -11.48 -4.08
CA TYR A 166 -0.49 -12.54 -3.08
C TYR A 166 -0.19 -11.91 -1.73
N PHE A 167 -1.02 -12.24 -0.75
CA PHE A 167 -0.92 -11.74 0.62
C PHE A 167 -0.50 -12.90 1.51
N GLU A 168 0.73 -12.89 1.98
CA GLU A 168 1.24 -13.94 2.85
C GLU A 168 1.08 -13.50 4.31
N PRO A 169 0.14 -14.09 5.07
CA PRO A 169 0.08 -13.84 6.50
C PRO A 169 1.30 -14.47 7.20
N GLU A 170 2.01 -13.69 8.00
CA GLU A 170 3.13 -14.19 8.79
C GLU A 170 2.74 -14.47 10.23
N THR A 171 2.16 -13.48 10.93
CA THR A 171 1.82 -13.59 12.35
C THR A 171 0.73 -12.59 12.71
N PHE A 172 -0.33 -13.07 13.36
CA PHE A 172 -1.39 -12.22 13.92
C PHE A 172 -1.33 -12.27 15.45
N THR A 173 -1.40 -11.10 16.08
CA THR A 173 -1.42 -10.95 17.55
C THR A 173 -2.75 -10.32 17.93
N GLY A 174 -3.58 -11.05 18.68
CA GLY A 174 -4.89 -10.60 19.14
C GLY A 174 -6.00 -10.57 18.08
N ILE A 175 -5.64 -10.64 16.79
CA ILE A 175 -6.59 -10.64 15.67
C ILE A 175 -7.05 -12.07 15.36
N THR A 176 -8.37 -12.27 15.25
CA THR A 176 -8.93 -13.56 14.82
C THR A 176 -8.96 -13.70 13.30
N ASN A 177 -9.48 -12.68 12.62
CA ASN A 177 -9.52 -12.60 11.16
C ASN A 177 -9.10 -11.21 10.72
N PHE A 178 -8.18 -11.15 9.78
CA PHE A 178 -7.77 -9.92 9.13
C PHE A 178 -8.34 -9.89 7.71
N ILE A 179 -9.15 -8.88 7.42
CA ILE A 179 -9.74 -8.65 6.12
C ILE A 179 -8.89 -7.63 5.36
N ILE A 180 -8.50 -8.01 4.15
CA ILE A 180 -7.83 -7.15 3.19
C ILE A 180 -8.82 -6.77 2.10
N GLN A 181 -9.01 -5.48 1.93
CA GLN A 181 -9.81 -4.90 0.89
C GLN A 181 -8.89 -4.22 -0.13
N VAL A 182 -8.97 -4.66 -1.39
CA VAL A 182 -8.19 -4.11 -2.51
C VAL A 182 -9.11 -3.35 -3.43
N ARG A 183 -8.79 -2.07 -3.63
CA ARG A 183 -9.42 -1.20 -4.63
C ARG A 183 -8.47 -1.04 -5.81
N GLN A 184 -8.98 -1.25 -7.02
CA GLN A 184 -8.19 -1.12 -8.24
C GLN A 184 -8.49 0.23 -8.93
N TYR A 185 -7.46 0.87 -9.45
CA TYR A 185 -7.55 2.11 -10.22
C TYR A 185 -6.97 1.87 -11.62
N GLY A 186 -7.52 2.53 -12.63
CA GLY A 186 -7.02 2.38 -13.98
C GLY A 186 -7.87 3.10 -15.02
N PHE A 187 -7.68 2.73 -16.29
CA PHE A 187 -8.49 3.25 -17.38
C PHE A 187 -9.46 2.16 -17.83
N LEU A 188 -10.74 2.53 -17.98
CA LEU A 188 -11.67 1.69 -18.73
C LEU A 188 -11.21 1.71 -20.18
N GLU A 189 -10.62 0.61 -20.67
CA GLU A 189 -10.46 0.42 -22.10
C GLU A 189 -11.86 0.51 -22.74
N ARG A 190 -12.05 1.52 -23.59
CA ARG A 190 -13.28 1.70 -24.38
C ARG A 190 -13.26 0.84 -25.63
#